data_AF-A0A2R6M727-F1
#
_entry.id   AF-A0A2R6M727-F1
#
_cell.length_a   1.000
_cell.length_b   1.000
_cell.length_c   1.000
_cell.angle_alpha   90.00
_cell.angle_beta   90.00
_cell.angle_gamma   90.00
#
_symmetry.space_group_name_H-M   'P 1'
#
loop_
_entity.id
_entity.type
_entity.pdbx_description
1 polymer ?
#
loop_
_entity_poly.entity_id
_entity_poly.type
_entity_poly.pdbx_seq_one_letter_code
_entity_poly.pdbx_strand_id
1 'polypeptide(L)'
;MPLSSPLKGNALVLFPMDSANKAAALMLQRAVDDLSSVSTEMGRDALTELCNMMANGFVDEWATVFETTIDTGSPIAVQDPEQSHIYRVLKHYDAGMYITSHLHIPDYDIDGIIYVFPGEERFVTKISKVGLEVIE
;
A
#
# COMPACT_ATOMS: atom_id res chain seq x y z
N MET A 1 4.90 3.12 -3.57
CA MET A 1 5.98 3.25 -2.59
C MET A 1 7.17 2.39 -3.04
N PRO A 2 8.36 2.94 -3.28
CA PRO A 2 9.56 2.14 -3.55
C PRO A 2 10.10 1.52 -2.26
N LEU A 3 10.57 0.28 -2.37
CA LEU A 3 11.24 -0.48 -1.32
C LEU A 3 12.70 -0.65 -1.75
N SER A 4 13.63 -0.50 -0.81
CA SER A 4 15.06 -0.54 -1.11
C SER A 4 15.80 -1.51 -0.21
N SER A 5 16.92 -1.13 0.41
CA SER A 5 17.76 -2.09 1.13
C SER A 5 17.00 -2.77 2.27
N PRO A 6 17.20 -4.07 2.52
CA PRO A 6 17.95 -5.05 1.74
C PRO A 6 17.09 -5.82 0.70
N LEU A 7 15.80 -5.47 0.58
CA LEU A 7 14.80 -6.15 -0.26
C LEU A 7 14.13 -5.13 -1.20
N LYS A 8 14.65 -5.04 -2.43
CA LYS A 8 14.17 -4.05 -3.40
C LYS A 8 12.83 -4.44 -4.00
N GLY A 9 11.97 -3.46 -4.22
CA GLY A 9 10.66 -3.69 -4.81
C GLY A 9 9.75 -2.47 -4.79
N ASN A 10 8.45 -2.71 -4.92
CA ASN A 10 7.43 -1.68 -4.72
C ASN A 10 6.25 -2.20 -3.92
N ALA A 11 5.69 -1.34 -3.07
CA ALA A 11 4.36 -1.54 -2.49
C ALA A 11 3.39 -0.50 -3.07
N LEU A 12 2.19 -0.91 -3.45
CA LEU A 12 1.11 -0.03 -3.91
C LEU A 12 -0.11 -0.27 -3.02
N VAL A 13 -0.79 0.82 -2.67
CA VAL A 13 -2.10 0.78 -2.02
C VAL A 13 -3.08 1.43 -2.98
N LEU A 14 -4.13 0.71 -3.33
CA LEU A 14 -5.16 1.14 -4.26
C LEU A 14 -6.51 1.16 -3.54
N PHE A 15 -7.31 2.14 -3.88
CA PHE A 15 -8.69 2.25 -3.47
C PHE A 15 -9.56 2.44 -4.73
N PRO A 16 -10.70 1.74 -4.83
CA PRO A 16 -11.79 2.20 -5.68
C PRO A 16 -12.15 3.65 -5.31
N MET A 17 -12.57 4.44 -6.30
CA MET A 17 -12.82 5.88 -6.10
C MET A 17 -13.81 6.15 -4.95
N ASP A 18 -14.87 5.35 -4.84
CA ASP A 18 -15.86 5.51 -3.77
C ASP A 18 -15.25 5.22 -2.39
N SER A 19 -14.47 4.15 -2.26
CA SER A 19 -13.71 3.83 -1.04
C SER A 19 -12.70 4.91 -0.69
N ALA A 20 -12.00 5.47 -1.69
CA ALA A 20 -11.04 6.56 -1.50
C ALA A 20 -11.70 7.80 -0.90
N ASN A 21 -12.88 8.18 -1.42
CA ASN A 21 -13.65 9.31 -0.92
C ASN A 21 -14.13 9.09 0.52
N LYS A 22 -14.65 7.89 0.83
CA LYS A 22 -15.06 7.51 2.18
C LYS A 22 -13.88 7.54 3.15
N ALA A 23 -12.74 6.96 2.75
CA ALA A 23 -11.54 6.90 3.55
C ALA A 23 -10.96 8.29 3.86
N ALA A 24 -10.91 9.17 2.85
CA ALA A 24 -10.50 10.56 3.02
C ALA A 24 -11.42 11.30 4.00
N ALA A 25 -12.74 11.13 3.86
CA ALA A 25 -13.72 11.76 4.74
C ALA A 25 -13.55 11.31 6.21
N LEU A 26 -13.28 10.02 6.46
CA LEU A 26 -13.02 9.52 7.82
C LEU A 26 -11.73 10.09 8.43
N MET A 27 -10.66 10.21 7.63
CA MET A 27 -9.43 10.83 8.09
C MET A 27 -9.65 12.31 8.45
N LEU A 28 -10.38 13.03 7.60
CA LEU A 28 -10.70 14.44 7.83
C LEU A 28 -11.60 14.65 9.05
N GLN A 29 -12.62 13.83 9.24
CA GLN A 29 -13.48 13.85 10.44
C GLN A 29 -12.71 13.74 11.76
N ARG A 30 -11.55 13.07 11.72
CA ARG A 30 -10.67 12.92 12.89
C ARG A 30 -9.68 14.07 13.03
N ALA A 31 -9.37 14.76 11.94
CA ALA A 31 -8.32 15.76 11.87
C ALA A 31 -8.84 17.20 12.08
N VAL A 32 -10.11 17.46 11.76
CA VAL A 32 -10.70 18.80 11.85
C VAL A 32 -12.05 18.79 12.58
N ASP A 33 -12.31 19.85 13.34
CA ASP A 33 -13.58 20.02 14.07
C ASP A 33 -14.73 20.50 13.16
N ASP A 34 -14.40 21.18 12.04
CA ASP A 34 -15.37 21.72 11.09
C ASP A 34 -15.09 21.25 9.66
N LEU A 35 -15.88 20.28 9.20
CA LEU A 35 -15.80 19.71 7.86
C LEU A 35 -16.19 20.70 6.75
N SER A 36 -16.93 21.77 7.06
CA SER A 36 -17.33 22.75 6.04
C SER A 36 -16.15 23.58 5.50
N SER A 37 -15.04 23.57 6.23
CA SER A 37 -13.78 24.24 5.86
C SER A 37 -12.81 23.37 5.05
N VAL A 38 -13.14 22.09 4.85
CA VAL A 38 -12.26 21.13 4.19
C VAL A 38 -12.15 21.40 2.69
N SER A 39 -10.91 21.54 2.21
CA SER A 39 -10.63 21.65 0.78
C SER A 39 -10.38 20.28 0.13
N THR A 40 -10.47 20.23 -1.20
CA THR A 40 -10.11 19.03 -1.98
C THR A 40 -8.64 18.63 -1.76
N GLU A 41 -7.75 19.60 -1.57
CA GLU A 41 -6.33 19.37 -1.30
C GLU A 41 -6.14 18.65 0.04
N MET A 42 -6.85 19.11 1.08
CA MET A 42 -6.84 18.44 2.39
C MET A 42 -7.35 17.00 2.30
N GLY A 43 -8.39 16.75 1.49
CA GLY A 43 -8.87 15.38 1.24
C GLY A 43 -7.83 14.50 0.55
N ARG A 44 -7.10 15.04 -0.43
CA ARG A 44 -6.03 14.32 -1.13
C ARG A 44 -4.85 14.03 -0.20
N ASP A 45 -4.47 14.97 0.65
CA ASP A 45 -3.39 14.79 1.61
C ASP A 45 -3.76 13.78 2.68
N ALA A 46 -4.99 13.84 3.20
CA ALA A 46 -5.52 12.87 4.16
C ALA A 46 -5.52 11.45 3.58
N LEU A 47 -5.93 11.28 2.32
CA LEU A 47 -5.87 10.00 1.64
C LEU A 47 -4.41 9.55 1.40
N THR A 48 -3.52 10.46 1.03
CA THR A 48 -2.09 10.15 0.81
C THR A 48 -1.44 9.67 2.10
N GLU A 49 -1.76 10.31 3.23
CA GLU A 49 -1.27 9.92 4.55
C GLU A 49 -1.83 8.56 4.97
N LEU A 50 -3.12 8.30 4.74
CA LEU A 50 -3.69 6.97 4.97
C LEU A 50 -2.99 5.89 4.16
N CYS A 51 -2.78 6.13 2.86
CA CYS A 51 -2.04 5.20 2.00
C CYS A 51 -0.60 4.99 2.48
N ASN A 52 0.06 6.05 2.97
CA ASN A 52 1.41 5.99 3.53
C ASN A 52 1.44 5.12 4.79
N MET A 53 0.51 5.33 5.72
CA MET A 53 0.37 4.51 6.94
C MET A 53 0.12 3.03 6.59
N MET A 54 -0.81 2.75 5.68
CA MET A 54 -1.13 1.38 5.28
C MET A 54 0.05 0.69 4.58
N ALA A 55 0.74 1.40 3.68
CA ALA A 55 1.87 0.84 2.96
C ALA A 55 3.04 0.53 3.91
N ASN A 56 3.36 1.44 4.84
CA ASN A 56 4.41 1.21 5.82
C ASN A 56 4.03 0.08 6.78
N GLY A 57 2.81 0.09 7.34
CA GLY A 57 2.36 -0.98 8.23
C GLY A 57 2.43 -2.37 7.58
N PHE A 58 2.00 -2.48 6.33
CA PHE A 58 2.12 -3.75 5.59
C PHE A 58 3.57 -4.17 5.35
N VAL A 59 4.46 -3.22 4.99
CA VAL A 59 5.89 -3.52 4.78
C VAL A 59 6.58 -3.89 6.10
N ASP A 60 6.20 -3.25 7.20
CA ASP A 60 6.74 -3.54 8.54
C ASP A 60 6.36 -4.96 9.01
N GLU A 61 5.16 -5.43 8.68
CA GLU A 61 4.75 -6.81 8.92
C GLU A 61 5.66 -7.80 8.15
N TRP A 62 5.93 -7.54 6.86
CA TRP A 62 6.88 -8.37 6.09
C TRP A 62 8.31 -8.30 6.65
N ALA A 63 8.77 -7.11 7.04
CA ALA A 63 10.08 -6.92 7.65
C ALA A 63 10.21 -7.76 8.94
N THR A 64 9.15 -7.77 9.76
CA THR A 64 9.04 -8.59 10.96
C THR A 64 9.11 -10.09 10.63
N VAL A 65 8.29 -10.57 9.69
CA VAL A 65 8.27 -11.98 9.25
C VAL A 65 9.64 -12.43 8.71
N PHE A 66 10.36 -11.54 8.03
CA PHE A 66 11.68 -11.85 7.47
C PHE A 66 12.83 -11.64 8.45
N GLU A 67 12.54 -11.20 9.67
CA GLU A 67 13.51 -10.80 10.69
C GLU A 67 14.57 -9.85 10.12
N THR A 68 14.10 -8.79 9.44
CA THR A 68 14.97 -7.81 8.76
C THR A 68 14.33 -6.43 8.79
N THR A 69 15.03 -5.42 8.27
CA THR A 69 14.44 -4.09 8.00
C THR A 69 14.16 -3.98 6.51
N ILE A 70 13.25 -3.09 6.10
CA ILE A 70 13.04 -2.77 4.68
C ILE A 70 12.93 -1.25 4.59
N ASP A 71 13.89 -0.62 3.92
CA ASP A 71 13.90 0.82 3.75
C ASP A 71 12.81 1.25 2.75
N THR A 72 11.88 2.09 3.18
CA THR A 72 10.79 2.63 2.35
C THR A 72 11.08 4.06 1.90
N GLY A 73 10.75 4.37 0.65
CA GLY A 73 10.73 5.75 0.16
C GLY A 73 9.32 6.35 0.22
N SER A 74 9.19 7.64 -0.07
CA SER A 74 7.87 8.28 -0.06
C SER A 74 6.91 7.67 -1.10
N PRO A 75 5.62 7.48 -0.76
CA PRO A 75 4.61 7.11 -1.74
C PRO A 75 4.39 8.26 -2.73
N ILE A 76 4.01 7.89 -3.95
CA ILE A 76 3.60 8.84 -4.99
C ILE A 76 2.12 8.61 -5.20
N ALA A 77 1.30 9.64 -4.93
CA ALA A 77 -0.13 9.57 -5.17
C ALA A 77 -0.39 9.64 -6.69
N VAL A 78 -1.07 8.63 -7.21
CA VAL A 78 -1.42 8.55 -8.63
C VAL A 78 -2.89 8.14 -8.78
N GLN A 79 -3.55 8.72 -9.78
CA GLN A 79 -4.92 8.39 -10.14
C GLN A 79 -4.94 7.93 -11.60
N ASP A 80 -4.76 6.62 -11.83
CA ASP A 80 -5.01 6.01 -13.15
C ASP A 80 -5.68 4.64 -12.97
N PRO A 81 -6.18 4.01 -14.04
CA PRO A 81 -6.68 2.65 -13.98
C PRO A 81 -5.64 1.67 -13.44
N GLU A 82 -6.10 0.75 -12.59
CA GLU A 82 -5.28 -0.23 -11.88
C GLU A 82 -4.33 -1.01 -12.79
N GLN A 83 -4.84 -1.62 -13.87
CA GLN A 83 -4.03 -2.45 -14.76
C GLN A 83 -2.86 -1.68 -15.42
N SER A 84 -3.09 -0.40 -15.75
CA SER A 84 -2.05 0.46 -16.32
C SER A 84 -0.90 0.67 -15.34
N HIS A 85 -1.20 0.78 -14.05
CA HIS A 85 -0.21 0.95 -12.99
C HIS A 85 0.54 -0.32 -12.66
N ILE A 86 -0.17 -1.43 -12.48
CA ILE A 86 0.45 -2.73 -12.22
C ILE A 86 1.44 -3.08 -13.33
N TYR A 87 1.04 -2.93 -14.60
CA TYR A 87 1.91 -3.21 -15.74
C TYR A 87 3.13 -2.29 -15.79
N ARG A 88 2.96 -1.00 -15.44
CA ARG A 88 4.07 -0.05 -15.37
C ARG A 88 5.09 -0.47 -14.32
N VAL A 89 4.66 -0.91 -13.15
CA VAL A 89 5.56 -1.34 -12.08
C VAL A 89 6.24 -2.66 -12.42
N LEU A 90 5.50 -3.66 -12.91
CA LEU A 90 6.06 -4.95 -13.32
C LEU A 90 7.16 -4.81 -14.37
N LYS A 91 7.03 -3.86 -15.30
CA LYS A 91 8.07 -3.59 -16.31
C LYS A 91 9.44 -3.18 -15.75
N HIS A 92 9.51 -2.74 -14.49
CA HIS A 92 10.77 -2.38 -13.86
C HIS A 92 11.51 -3.60 -13.30
N TYR A 93 10.87 -4.77 -13.26
CA TYR A 93 11.39 -5.95 -12.58
C TYR A 93 11.36 -7.19 -13.46
N ASP A 94 12.41 -7.99 -13.35
CA ASP A 94 12.53 -9.25 -14.09
C ASP A 94 11.72 -10.38 -13.43
N ALA A 95 11.38 -10.25 -12.13
CA ALA A 95 10.80 -11.32 -11.33
C ALA A 95 9.34 -11.69 -11.67
N GLY A 96 8.63 -10.89 -12.49
CA GLY A 96 7.29 -11.24 -13.02
C GLY A 96 6.23 -11.63 -11.98
N MET A 97 6.42 -11.28 -10.71
CA MET A 97 5.62 -11.74 -9.58
C MET A 97 5.14 -10.56 -8.75
N TYR A 98 3.94 -10.68 -8.17
CA TYR A 98 3.43 -9.78 -7.15
C TYR A 98 2.55 -10.54 -6.16
N ILE A 99 2.42 -9.99 -4.96
CA ILE A 99 1.49 -10.43 -3.93
C ILE A 99 0.36 -9.42 -3.85
N THR A 100 -0.87 -9.89 -3.68
CA THR A 100 -2.06 -9.05 -3.48
C THR A 100 -2.72 -9.36 -2.16
N SER A 101 -3.10 -8.32 -1.43
CA SER A 101 -3.96 -8.41 -0.26
C SER A 101 -5.18 -7.53 -0.44
N HIS A 102 -6.36 -8.07 -0.12
CA HIS A 102 -7.61 -7.32 -0.15
C HIS A 102 -7.99 -6.94 1.28
N LEU A 103 -8.27 -5.67 1.49
CA LEU A 103 -8.76 -5.12 2.74
C LEU A 103 -10.22 -4.72 2.57
N HIS A 104 -11.06 -5.09 3.54
CA HIS A 104 -12.41 -4.58 3.65
C HIS A 104 -12.63 -4.07 5.08
N ILE A 105 -13.16 -2.86 5.21
CA ILE A 105 -13.53 -2.26 6.49
C ILE A 105 -15.06 -2.17 6.54
N PRO A 106 -15.75 -3.15 7.18
CA PRO A 106 -17.19 -3.30 7.08
C PRO A 106 -17.99 -2.08 7.59
N ASP A 107 -17.58 -1.51 8.71
CA ASP A 107 -18.32 -0.42 9.38
C ASP A 107 -18.45 0.84 8.51
N TYR A 108 -17.55 0.98 7.53
CA TYR A 108 -17.47 2.13 6.65
C TYR A 108 -17.65 1.77 5.17
N ASP A 109 -17.80 0.48 4.86
CA ASP A 109 -17.89 -0.05 3.49
C ASP A 109 -16.73 0.50 2.62
N ILE A 110 -15.51 0.33 3.11
CA ILE A 110 -14.27 0.76 2.46
C ILE A 110 -13.49 -0.49 2.04
N ASP A 111 -13.27 -0.60 0.74
CA ASP A 111 -12.38 -1.60 0.14
C ASP A 111 -11.04 -0.99 -0.24
N GLY A 112 -9.96 -1.74 -0.04
CA GLY A 112 -8.62 -1.42 -0.48
C GLY A 112 -7.88 -2.65 -0.98
N ILE A 113 -6.85 -2.43 -1.80
CA ILE A 113 -5.98 -3.49 -2.30
C ILE A 113 -4.54 -3.07 -2.08
N ILE A 114 -3.74 -3.96 -1.52
CA ILE A 114 -2.30 -3.78 -1.36
C ILE A 114 -1.59 -4.73 -2.32
N TYR A 115 -0.69 -4.20 -3.14
CA TYR A 115 0.21 -4.96 -3.97
C TYR A 115 1.64 -4.84 -3.44
N VAL A 116 2.37 -5.95 -3.42
CA VAL A 116 3.83 -5.96 -3.26
C VAL A 116 4.48 -6.62 -4.46
N PHE A 117 5.43 -5.92 -5.05
CA PHE A 117 6.21 -6.32 -6.21
C PHE A 117 7.65 -6.59 -5.77
N PRO A 118 8.05 -7.86 -5.58
CA PRO A 118 9.43 -8.22 -5.31
C PRO A 118 10.28 -7.88 -6.53
N GLY A 119 11.23 -6.97 -6.36
CA GLY A 119 12.01 -6.44 -7.46
C GLY A 119 13.26 -7.24 -7.81
N GLU A 120 13.64 -8.18 -6.95
CA GLU A 120 14.85 -8.98 -7.08
C GLU A 120 14.67 -10.38 -6.48
N GLU A 121 15.49 -11.32 -6.94
CA GLU A 121 15.45 -12.73 -6.53
C GLU A 121 15.58 -12.92 -5.01
N ARG A 122 16.34 -12.05 -4.34
CA ARG A 122 16.51 -12.10 -2.89
C ARG A 122 15.19 -11.92 -2.14
N PHE A 123 14.33 -11.02 -2.60
CA PHE A 123 13.02 -10.81 -1.99
C PHE A 123 12.12 -12.02 -2.26
N VAL A 124 12.08 -12.52 -3.49
CA VAL A 124 11.35 -13.76 -3.83
C VAL A 124 11.79 -14.93 -2.94
N THR A 125 13.09 -15.08 -2.72
CA THR A 125 13.68 -16.13 -1.86
C THR A 125 13.31 -15.96 -0.39
N LYS A 126 13.08 -14.74 0.10
CA LYS A 126 12.59 -14.50 1.46
C LYS A 126 11.13 -14.90 1.59
N ILE A 127 10.29 -14.54 0.61
CA ILE A 127 8.88 -14.93 0.56
C ILE A 127 8.74 -16.47 0.54
N SER A 128 9.53 -17.18 -0.25
CA SER A 128 9.44 -18.64 -0.38
C SER A 128 9.83 -19.41 0.90
N LYS A 129 10.44 -18.74 1.89
CA LYS A 129 10.81 -19.32 3.19
C LYS A 129 9.72 -19.13 4.25
N VAL A 130 8.69 -18.33 3.98
CA VAL A 130 7.56 -18.17 4.89
C VAL A 130 6.75 -19.47 4.87
N GLY A 131 6.72 -20.17 6.01
CA GLY A 131 5.96 -21.40 6.17
C GLY A 131 4.46 -21.16 6.20
N LEU A 132 3.67 -22.20 5.94
CA LEU A 132 2.20 -22.15 6.02
C LEU A 132 1.67 -21.88 7.44
N GLU A 133 2.51 -22.06 8.47
CA GLU A 133 2.18 -21.84 9.89
C GLU A 133 2.05 -20.36 10.26
N VAL A 134 2.37 -19.44 9.35
CA VAL A 134 2.21 -17.98 9.55
C VAL A 134 0.78 -17.51 9.17
N ILE A 135 -0.06 -18.42 8.67
CA ILE A 135 -1.45 -18.14 8.30
C ILE A 135 -2.36 -18.70 9.41
N GLU A 136 -2.38 -18.05 10.57
CA GLU A 136 -3.44 -18.23 11.58
C GLU A 136 -4.34 -16.99 11.66
#